data_AF-A0A2P2JPP3-F1
#
_entry.id   AF-A0A2P2JPP3-F1
#
_cell.length_a   1.000
_cell.length_b   1.000
_cell.length_c   1.000
_cell.angle_alpha   90.00
_cell.angle_beta   90.00
_cell.angle_gamma   90.00
#
_symmetry.space_group_name_H-M   'P 1'
#
loop_
_entity.id
_entity.type
_entity.pdbx_description
1 polymer ?
#
loop_
_entity_poly.entity_id
_entity_poly.type
_entity_poly.pdbx_seq_one_letter_code
_entity_poly.pdbx_strand_id
1 'polypeptide(L)' 'MSGGSMYDFLHKQKGVLSLPSLLRVAIDVSNGMNYLHENNIMHRDLKAANLLMDENGV' A
#
# COMPACT_ATOMS: atom_id res chain seq x y z
N MET A 1 -4.37 -10.09 6.12
CA MET A 1 -3.44 -10.07 4.98
C MET A 1 -2.14 -10.73 5.41
N SER A 2 -1.77 -11.84 4.77
CA SER A 2 -0.61 -12.68 5.10
C SER A 2 0.69 -12.21 4.43
N GLY A 3 0.62 -11.31 3.44
CA GLY A 3 1.77 -10.83 2.66
C GLY A 3 2.70 -9.83 3.39
N GLY A 4 2.32 -9.35 4.58
CA GLY A 4 3.08 -8.37 5.33
C GLY A 4 2.93 -6.94 4.80
N SER A 5 3.86 -6.05 5.18
CA SER A 5 3.84 -4.66 4.74
C SER A 5 4.61 -4.43 3.44
N MET A 6 4.23 -3.40 2.69
CA MET A 6 4.96 -2.99 1.49
C MET A 6 6.40 -2.55 1.82
N TYR A 7 6.63 -2.01 3.03
CA TYR A 7 7.98 -1.73 3.51
C TYR A 7 8.82 -3.01 3.57
N ASP A 8 8.29 -4.09 4.13
CA ASP A 8 8.99 -5.37 4.24
C ASP A 8 9.32 -5.95 2.86
N PHE A 9 8.36 -5.89 1.94
CA PHE A 9 8.56 -6.33 0.56
C PHE A 9 9.73 -5.60 -0.11
N LEU A 10 9.71 -4.27 -0.09
CA LEU A 10 10.72 -3.46 -0.77
C LEU A 10 12.10 -3.55 -0.09
N HIS A 11 12.16 -3.54 1.24
CA HIS A 11 13.43 -3.35 1.96
C HIS A 11 14.02 -4.65 2.51
N LYS A 12 13.20 -5.57 3.01
CA LYS A 12 13.65 -6.83 3.60
C LYS A 12 13.72 -7.94 2.56
N GLN A 13 12.69 -8.07 1.73
CA GLN A 13 12.61 -9.10 0.68
C GLN A 13 13.30 -8.68 -0.62
N LYS A 14 13.67 -7.40 -0.76
CA LYS A 14 14.25 -6.82 -1.98
C LYS A 14 13.37 -7.01 -3.21
N GLY A 15 12.05 -7.01 -2.99
CA GLY A 15 11.05 -7.12 -4.05
C GLY A 15 11.11 -5.91 -4.98
N VAL A 16 10.87 -6.16 -6.26
CA VAL A 16 10.84 -5.14 -7.31
C VAL A 16 9.44 -5.07 -7.88
N LEU A 17 8.88 -3.87 -7.94
CA LEU A 17 7.62 -3.62 -8.62
C LEU A 17 7.88 -3.18 -10.06
N SER A 18 7.16 -3.82 -10.99
CA SER A 18 7.02 -3.26 -12.33
C SER A 18 6.29 -1.93 -12.27
N LEU A 19 6.50 -1.04 -13.26
CA LEU A 19 5.76 0.23 -13.32
C LEU A 19 4.22 0.04 -13.29
N PRO A 20 3.63 -0.93 -14.03
CA PRO A 20 2.21 -1.23 -13.91
C PRO A 20 1.76 -1.61 -12.48
N SER A 21 2.53 -2.45 -11.79
CA SER A 21 2.23 -2.84 -10.40
C SER A 21 2.32 -1.65 -9.45
N LEU A 22 3.33 -0.80 -9.62
CA LEU A 22 3.50 0.43 -8.83
C LEU A 22 2.33 1.39 -9.01
N LEU A 23 1.88 1.59 -10.26
CA LEU A 23 0.72 2.42 -10.55
C LEU A 23 -0.55 1.88 -9.91
N ARG A 24 -0.74 0.55 -9.93
CA ARG A 24 -1.88 -0.08 -9.28
C ARG A 24 -1.88 0.18 -7.76
N VAL A 25 -0.75 -0.04 -7.09
CA VAL A 25 -0.63 0.28 -5.66
C VAL A 25 -0.93 1.76 -5.40
N ALA A 26 -0.39 2.66 -6.22
CA ALA A 26 -0.62 4.10 -6.04
C ALA A 26 -2.10 4.48 -6.18
N ILE A 27 -2.81 3.87 -7.13
CA ILE A 27 -4.26 4.04 -7.32
C ILE A 27 -5.02 3.51 -6.10
N ASP A 28 -4.71 2.30 -5.63
CA ASP A 28 -5.41 1.67 -4.51
C ASP A 28 -5.21 2.45 -3.20
N VAL A 29 -3.98 2.92 -2.93
CA VAL A 29 -3.68 3.80 -1.80
C VAL A 29 -4.44 5.12 -1.91
N SER A 30 -4.48 5.72 -3.10
CA SER A 30 -5.18 6.99 -3.32
C SER A 30 -6.68 6.84 -3.12
N ASN A 31 -7.29 5.75 -3.60
CA ASN A 31 -8.70 5.44 -3.40
C ASN A 31 -9.03 5.24 -1.91
N GLY A 32 -8.19 4.49 -1.18
CA GLY A 32 -8.36 4.30 0.27
C GLY A 32 -8.26 5.62 1.04
N MET A 33 -7.30 6.48 0.69
CA MET A 33 -7.17 7.80 1.31
C MET A 33 -8.31 8.74 0.96
N ASN A 34 -8.79 8.73 -0.29
CA ASN A 34 -9.97 9.50 -0.70
C ASN A 34 -11.19 9.10 0.12
N TYR A 35 -11.42 7.79 0.28
CA TYR A 35 -12.49 7.27 1.11
C TYR A 35 -12.39 7.75 2.57
N LEU A 36 -11.20 7.70 3.18
CA LEU A 36 -11.02 8.22 4.55
C LEU A 36 -11.36 9.71 4.64
N HIS A 37 -10.89 10.51 3.68
CA HIS A 37 -11.13 11.95 3.66
C HIS A 37 -12.60 12.31 3.43
N GLU A 38 -13.32 11.58 2.56
CA GLU A 38 -14.77 11.73 2.38
C GLU A 38 -15.54 11.47 3.69
N ASN A 39 -14.98 10.65 4.58
CA ASN A 39 -15.54 10.34 5.89
C ASN A 39 -14.97 11.23 7.02
N ASN A 40 -14.27 12.32 6.69
CA ASN A 40 -13.62 13.22 7.64
C ASN A 40 -12.60 12.53 8.56
N ILE A 41 -11.97 11.44 8.10
CA ILE A 41 -10.96 10.68 8.84
C ILE A 41 -9.57 11.05 8.32
N MET A 42 -8.71 11.51 9.23
CA MET A 42 -7.29 11.74 8.95
C MET A 42 -6.50 10.48 9.31
N HIS A 43 -5.81 9.85 8.33
CA HIS A 43 -4.99 8.66 8.61
C HIS A 43 -3.81 8.95 9.56
N ARG A 44 -3.19 10.13 9.44
CA ARG A 44 -2.05 10.64 10.25
C ARG A 44 -0.73 9.87 10.18
N ASP A 45 -0.71 8.61 9.76
CA ASP A 45 0.52 7.80 9.68
C ASP A 45 0.64 7.06 8.33
N LEU A 46 0.40 7.76 7.22
CA LEU A 46 0.46 7.16 5.89
C LEU A 46 1.92 6.92 5.47
N LYS A 47 2.33 5.65 5.39
CA LYS A 47 3.69 5.21 5.04
C LYS A 47 3.68 3.76 4.55
N ALA A 48 4.71 3.34 3.83
CA ALA A 48 4.81 1.99 3.28
C ALA A 48 4.72 0.85 4.32
N ALA A 49 5.10 1.11 5.58
CA ALA A 49 4.97 0.13 6.67
C ALA A 49 3.51 -0.13 7.09
N ASN A 50 2.59 0.78 6.78
CA ASN A 50 1.16 0.65 7.04
C ASN A 50 0.35 0.30 5.78
N LEU A 51 1.03 0.03 4.66
CA LEU A 51 0.40 -0.53 3.46
C LEU A 51 0.53 -2.04 3.51
N LEU A 52 -0.58 -2.74 3.70
CA LEU A 52 -0.61 -4.20 3.78
C LEU A 52 -0.81 -4.81 2.40
N MET A 53 -0.07 -5.87 2.10
CA MET A 53 -0.19 -6.62 0.84
C MET A 53 -1.08 -7.84 1.05
N ASP A 54 -1.93 -8.12 0.07
CA ASP A 54 -2.77 -9.31 0.07
C ASP A 54 -1.95 -10.60 -0.21
N GLU A 55 -2.64 -11.74 -0.25
CA GLU A 55 -2.03 -13.05 -0.50
C GLU A 55 -1.65 -13.29 -1.97
N ASN A 56 -2.09 -12.43 -2.90
CA ASN A 56 -1.82 -12.55 -4.33
C ASN A 56 -0.64 -11.68 -4.77
N GLY A 57 -0.15 -10.78 -3.91
CA GLY A 57 0.92 -9.85 -4.20
C GLY A 57 0.41 -8.71 -5.07
N VAL A 58 0.15 -7.57 -4.42
CA VAL A 58 -0.53 -6.38 -4.95
C VAL A 58 -1.94 -6.67 -5.49
#